data_AF-S7IBL1-F1
#
_entry.id   AF-S7IBL1-F1
#
_cell.length_a   1.000
_cell.length_b   1.000
_cell.length_c   1.000
_cell.angle_alpha   90.00
_cell.angle_beta   90.00
_cell.angle_gamma   90.00
#
_symmetry.space_group_name_H-M   'P 1'
#
loop_
_entity.id
_entity.type
_entity.pdbx_description
1 polymer ?
#
loop_
_entity_poly.entity_id
_entity_poly.type
_entity_poly.pdbx_seq_one_letter_code
_entity_poly.pdbx_strand_id
1 'polypeptide(L)'
;MAVHVGIIDQDPVRLITPLLDNRTVSRHIVFIGDRSQESMYVRLHTVLNQRDITSEFFEIPAGSNIADIKTSIRELAEDLKQRNLDVKLNASCGLRHRLLSVYEVFRTYHWPIFVVEPNSDRLCWLYPDGNKDTQVQDRITISDYLTIFGARGEFSEQNLPPQLDQKLYELGERWASNALELGPGLATLNYLATTCRKEQRLDVELSDKQQGYRELNLLLSDLVEADIATYDKGILTFANEDARRFSNGEWLETLVHSTVRQIQDDMPTIQDRSLNVQVYRQLGDREVRNELDVATVVNNKLHIIECKTKGMRDDGDDTLYKLESLRDLLGGLQARAMLVSFRPLRHNDITRAEDLGLALIGPDELKDLKTHLKNWFAAAGGSEEI
;
A
#
# COMPACT_ATOMS: atom_id res chain seq x y z
N MET A 1 -8.47 8.08 33.30
CA MET A 1 -8.56 8.13 31.82
C MET A 1 -7.44 7.25 31.27
N ALA A 2 -7.73 6.36 30.32
CA ALA A 2 -6.72 5.45 29.75
C ALA A 2 -5.87 6.17 28.70
N VAL A 3 -4.54 6.02 28.78
CA VAL A 3 -3.57 6.70 27.93
C VAL A 3 -2.49 5.72 27.47
N HIS A 4 -2.14 5.78 26.19
CA HIS A 4 -0.93 5.10 25.69
C HIS A 4 0.27 6.03 25.79
N VAL A 5 1.45 5.46 25.98
CA VAL A 5 2.72 6.18 25.81
C VAL A 5 3.54 5.41 24.79
N GLY A 6 4.13 6.09 23.81
CA GLY A 6 4.92 5.46 22.75
C GLY A 6 6.14 6.29 22.39
N ILE A 7 7.19 5.65 21.87
CA ILE A 7 8.44 6.33 21.48
C ILE A 7 8.51 6.43 19.96
N ILE A 8 8.59 7.65 19.42
CA ILE A 8 8.68 7.89 17.98
C ILE A 8 10.02 7.37 17.43
N ASP A 9 9.97 6.73 16.27
CA ASP A 9 11.11 6.45 15.39
C ASP A 9 10.75 6.75 13.92
N GLN A 10 11.47 6.12 12.97
CA GLN A 10 11.25 6.31 11.53
C GLN A 10 10.09 5.46 10.98
N ASP A 11 9.62 4.46 11.72
CA ASP A 11 8.51 3.58 11.34
C ASP A 11 7.52 3.41 12.52
N PRO A 12 6.74 4.46 12.83
CA PRO A 12 5.90 4.52 14.03
C PRO A 12 4.50 3.92 13.83
N VAL A 13 4.23 3.17 12.75
CA VAL A 13 2.87 2.67 12.42
C VAL A 13 2.27 1.87 13.59
N ARG A 14 3.10 1.06 14.26
CA ARG A 14 2.71 0.23 15.40
C ARG A 14 2.42 1.00 16.70
N LEU A 15 2.64 2.32 16.71
CA LEU A 15 2.12 3.21 17.75
C LEU A 15 0.66 3.62 17.49
N ILE A 16 0.23 3.59 16.23
CA ILE A 16 -1.07 4.05 15.77
C ILE A 16 -2.08 2.91 15.72
N THR A 17 -1.72 1.76 15.13
CA THR A 17 -2.67 0.65 14.90
C THR A 17 -3.37 0.17 16.18
N PRO A 18 -2.73 0.10 17.37
CA PRO A 18 -3.45 -0.28 18.60
C PRO A 18 -4.53 0.74 19.01
N LEU A 19 -4.38 2.01 18.68
CA LEU A 19 -5.37 3.05 18.99
C LEU A 19 -6.54 3.07 18.00
N LEU A 20 -6.33 2.54 16.80
CA LEU A 20 -7.39 2.37 15.79
C LEU A 20 -8.22 1.10 16.04
N ASP A 21 -7.73 0.17 16.86
CA ASP A 21 -8.47 -1.00 17.27
C ASP A 21 -9.69 -0.63 18.13
N ASN A 22 -10.88 -1.06 17.71
CA ASN A 22 -12.12 -0.74 18.40
C ASN A 22 -12.23 -1.33 19.81
N ARG A 23 -11.40 -2.33 20.14
CA ARG A 23 -11.33 -2.94 21.48
C ARG A 23 -10.46 -2.12 22.44
N THR A 24 -9.65 -1.19 21.93
CA THR A 24 -8.79 -0.32 22.74
C THR A 24 -9.62 0.79 23.39
N VAL A 25 -9.53 0.87 24.72
CA VAL A 25 -10.25 1.87 25.52
C VAL A 25 -9.57 3.25 25.45
N SER A 26 -8.24 3.29 25.33
CA SER A 26 -7.46 4.52 25.30
C SER A 26 -7.80 5.37 24.07
N ARG A 27 -8.14 6.65 24.28
CA ARG A 27 -8.38 7.66 23.22
C ARG A 27 -7.43 8.85 23.31
N HIS A 28 -6.28 8.61 23.95
CA HIS A 28 -5.20 9.56 24.10
C HIS A 28 -3.85 8.86 24.07
N ILE A 29 -2.82 9.49 23.48
CA ILE A 29 -1.44 8.99 23.48
C ILE A 29 -0.42 10.11 23.72
N VAL A 30 0.59 9.82 24.53
CA VAL A 30 1.78 10.64 24.70
C VAL A 30 2.90 10.07 23.84
N PHE A 31 3.37 10.86 22.88
CA PHE A 31 4.53 10.50 22.07
C PHE A 31 5.81 11.08 22.67
N ILE A 32 6.77 10.20 22.95
CA ILE A 32 8.12 10.56 23.39
C ILE A 32 9.01 10.67 22.14
N GLY A 33 9.73 11.78 22.01
CA GLY A 33 10.72 11.97 20.96
C GLY A 33 11.61 13.16 21.24
N ASP A 34 12.61 13.38 20.40
CA ASP A 34 13.42 14.60 20.44
C ASP A 34 12.89 15.67 19.48
N ARG A 35 13.41 16.90 19.59
CA ARG A 35 13.02 18.04 18.75
C ARG A 35 12.97 17.76 17.25
N SER A 36 13.87 16.93 16.73
CA SER A 36 13.93 16.63 15.29
C SER A 36 12.73 15.78 14.82
N GLN A 37 12.05 15.11 15.75
CA GLN A 37 10.92 14.22 15.48
C GLN A 37 9.55 14.93 15.58
N GLU A 38 9.52 16.23 15.85
CA GLU A 38 8.28 17.02 15.93
C GLU A 38 7.46 16.94 14.63
N SER A 39 8.12 16.92 13.47
CA SER A 39 7.45 16.75 12.18
C SER A 39 6.76 15.38 12.02
N MET A 40 7.35 14.32 12.56
CA MET A 40 6.74 12.98 12.59
C MET A 40 5.54 12.97 13.54
N TYR A 41 5.68 13.59 14.73
CA TYR A 41 4.58 13.75 15.67
C TYR A 41 3.36 14.42 15.02
N VAL A 42 3.55 15.51 14.27
CA VAL A 42 2.44 16.22 13.60
C VAL A 42 1.70 15.31 12.62
N ARG A 43 2.41 14.43 11.90
CA ARG A 43 1.79 13.45 10.98
C ARG A 43 0.98 12.40 11.74
N LEU A 44 1.55 11.85 12.82
CA LEU A 44 0.87 10.89 13.69
C LEU A 44 -0.39 11.49 14.32
N HIS A 45 -0.28 12.73 14.83
CA HIS A 45 -1.39 13.50 15.37
C HIS A 45 -2.49 13.70 14.32
N THR A 46 -2.12 14.07 13.09
CA THR A 46 -3.07 14.28 11.99
C THR A 46 -3.92 13.03 11.74
N VAL A 47 -3.30 11.85 11.69
CA VAL A 47 -4.00 10.56 11.49
C VAL A 47 -4.93 10.22 12.66
N LEU A 48 -4.46 10.40 13.89
CA LEU A 48 -5.23 10.09 15.10
C LEU A 48 -6.41 11.05 15.29
N ASN A 49 -6.21 12.34 15.02
CA ASN A 49 -7.21 13.38 15.21
C ASN A 49 -8.42 13.20 14.27
N GLN A 50 -8.23 12.58 13.10
CA GLN A 50 -9.35 12.18 12.21
C GLN A 50 -10.32 11.18 12.86
N ARG A 51 -9.92 10.49 13.94
CA ARG A 51 -10.74 9.54 14.71
C ARG A 51 -11.02 10.03 16.13
N ASP A 52 -10.91 11.34 16.37
CA ASP A 52 -11.08 11.96 17.69
C ASP A 52 -10.14 11.37 18.76
N ILE A 53 -9.00 10.82 18.36
CA ILE A 53 -7.96 10.36 19.27
C ILE A 53 -6.97 11.51 19.46
N THR A 54 -6.86 11.96 20.69
CA THR A 54 -5.99 13.10 21.04
C THR A 54 -4.56 12.64 21.26
N SER A 55 -3.58 13.53 21.11
CA SER A 55 -2.18 13.22 21.39
C SER A 55 -1.41 14.40 21.96
N GLU A 56 -0.35 14.13 22.70
CA GLU A 56 0.63 15.10 23.18
C GLU A 56 2.06 14.66 22.82
N PHE A 57 2.97 15.64 22.66
CA PHE A 57 4.38 15.39 22.40
C PHE A 57 5.20 15.74 23.64
N PHE A 58 5.92 14.76 24.18
CA PHE A 58 6.85 14.93 25.28
C PHE A 58 8.28 14.89 24.77
N GLU A 59 8.93 16.05 24.77
CA GLU A 59 10.29 16.20 24.25
C GLU A 59 11.32 15.67 25.27
N ILE A 60 12.20 14.79 24.82
CA ILE A 60 13.38 14.32 25.56
C ILE A 60 14.67 14.87 24.94
N PRO A 61 15.78 14.94 25.71
CA PRO A 61 17.07 15.31 25.16
C PRO A 61 17.48 14.40 24.00
N ALA A 62 17.95 14.99 22.89
CA ALA A 62 18.30 14.22 21.68
C ALA A 62 19.55 13.34 21.85
N GLY A 63 20.41 13.67 22.81
CA GLY A 63 21.67 12.97 23.07
C GLY A 63 21.51 11.53 23.55
N SER A 64 22.61 10.78 23.58
CA SER A 64 22.64 9.38 24.02
C SER A 64 22.81 9.20 25.54
N ASN A 65 22.79 10.29 26.32
CA ASN A 65 22.94 10.21 27.77
C ASN A 65 21.69 9.60 28.42
N ILE A 66 21.79 8.33 28.77
CA ILE A 66 20.72 7.54 29.39
C ILE A 66 20.24 8.16 30.71
N ALA A 67 21.12 8.77 31.50
CA ALA A 67 20.74 9.36 32.79
C ALA A 67 19.82 10.57 32.61
N ASP A 68 20.11 11.41 31.62
CA ASP A 68 19.31 12.60 31.29
C ASP A 68 17.94 12.17 30.74
N ILE A 69 17.92 11.20 29.81
CA ILE A 69 16.68 10.62 29.30
C ILE A 69 15.83 10.07 30.44
N LYS A 70 16.39 9.22 31.31
CA LYS A 70 15.66 8.66 32.45
C LYS A 70 15.14 9.75 33.40
N THR A 71 15.85 10.86 33.54
CA THR A 71 15.39 12.00 34.36
C THR A 71 14.14 12.63 33.76
N SER A 72 14.17 12.99 32.47
CA SER A 72 12.98 13.52 31.78
C SER A 72 11.81 12.53 31.78
N ILE A 73 12.08 11.23 31.59
CA ILE A 73 11.02 10.21 31.64
C ILE A 73 10.42 10.06 33.05
N ARG A 74 11.19 10.22 34.11
CA ARG A 74 10.64 10.23 35.49
C ARG A 74 9.73 11.43 35.72
N GLU A 75 10.08 12.59 35.18
CA GLU A 75 9.22 13.78 35.23
C GLU A 75 7.88 13.52 34.53
N LEU A 76 7.90 12.94 33.32
CA LEU A 76 6.68 12.52 32.62
C LEU A 76 5.88 11.51 33.45
N ALA A 77 6.53 10.48 33.99
CA ALA A 77 5.83 9.44 34.75
C ALA A 77 5.18 10.00 36.03
N GLU A 78 5.84 10.92 36.75
CA GLU A 78 5.23 11.59 37.89
C GLU A 78 4.06 12.48 37.48
N ASP A 79 4.13 13.21 36.36
CA ASP A 79 2.98 13.98 35.83
C ASP A 79 1.78 13.07 35.50
N LEU A 80 2.00 11.99 34.74
CA LEU A 80 0.94 11.05 34.37
C LEU A 80 0.28 10.40 35.61
N LYS A 81 1.09 10.09 36.63
CA LYS A 81 0.62 9.58 37.91
C LYS A 81 -0.18 10.62 38.69
N GLN A 82 0.28 11.87 38.75
CA GLN A 82 -0.43 12.97 39.40
C GLN A 82 -1.77 13.27 38.73
N ARG A 83 -1.85 13.14 37.40
CA ARG A 83 -3.08 13.22 36.61
C ARG A 83 -4.00 11.99 36.78
N ASN A 84 -3.59 10.99 37.57
CA ASN A 84 -4.32 9.75 37.84
C ASN A 84 -4.78 9.03 36.56
N LEU A 85 -3.86 8.90 35.59
CA LEU A 85 -4.11 8.25 34.31
C LEU A 85 -3.84 6.74 34.40
N ASP A 86 -4.62 5.96 33.64
CA ASP A 86 -4.40 4.53 33.45
C ASP A 86 -3.46 4.36 32.25
N VAL A 87 -2.16 4.29 32.55
CA VAL A 87 -1.08 4.36 31.56
C VAL A 87 -0.77 2.96 31.02
N LYS A 88 -0.60 2.85 29.70
CA LYS A 88 -0.04 1.67 29.03
C LYS A 88 1.13 2.08 28.15
N LEU A 89 2.28 1.45 28.33
CA LEU A 89 3.44 1.67 27.47
C LEU A 89 3.35 0.79 26.23
N ASN A 90 3.28 1.43 25.06
CA ASN A 90 3.51 0.80 23.77
C ASN A 90 5.02 0.83 23.46
N ALA A 91 5.68 -0.31 23.66
CA ALA A 91 7.10 -0.52 23.48
C ALA A 91 7.50 -0.95 22.05
N SER A 92 6.60 -0.79 21.06
CA SER A 92 6.79 -1.32 19.69
C SER A 92 7.86 -0.59 18.87
N CYS A 93 8.12 0.67 19.20
CA CYS A 93 8.95 1.59 18.42
C CYS A 93 9.96 2.31 19.32
N GLY A 94 10.89 3.01 18.69
CA GLY A 94 11.90 3.84 19.35
C GLY A 94 13.29 3.21 19.34
N LEU A 95 14.32 4.07 19.30
CA LEU A 95 15.70 3.62 19.45
C LEU A 95 15.87 2.88 20.78
N ARG A 96 16.57 1.73 20.75
CA ARG A 96 16.68 0.81 21.88
C ARG A 96 17.12 1.47 23.19
N HIS A 97 18.06 2.41 23.16
CA HIS A 97 18.51 3.11 24.36
C HIS A 97 17.42 4.02 24.98
N ARG A 98 16.57 4.64 24.15
CA ARG A 98 15.39 5.40 24.60
C ARG A 98 14.33 4.44 25.12
N LEU A 99 14.00 3.41 24.34
CA LEU A 99 13.02 2.39 24.70
C LEU A 99 13.32 1.73 26.05
N LEU A 100 14.54 1.27 26.27
CA LEU A 100 14.94 0.62 27.53
C LEU A 100 14.96 1.59 28.72
N SER A 101 15.25 2.88 28.47
CA SER A 101 15.15 3.91 29.50
C SER A 101 13.69 4.16 29.91
N VAL A 102 12.78 4.23 28.94
CA VAL A 102 11.34 4.36 29.17
C VAL A 102 10.79 3.12 29.88
N TYR A 103 11.15 1.93 29.39
CA TYR A 103 10.75 0.66 29.98
C TYR A 103 11.15 0.56 31.45
N GLU A 104 12.42 0.85 31.79
CA GLU A 104 12.89 0.76 33.18
C GLU A 104 12.08 1.67 34.10
N VAL A 105 11.84 2.92 33.71
CA VAL A 105 11.05 3.86 34.52
C VAL A 105 9.61 3.40 34.62
N PHE A 106 8.92 3.13 33.51
CA PHE A 106 7.49 2.77 33.51
C PHE A 106 7.22 1.47 34.29
N ARG A 107 8.17 0.53 34.27
CA ARG A 107 8.07 -0.73 34.99
C ARG A 107 8.03 -0.57 36.51
N THR A 108 8.65 0.48 37.08
CA THR A 108 8.60 0.76 38.53
C THR A 108 7.24 1.29 38.99
N TYR A 109 6.46 1.86 38.08
CA TYR A 109 5.09 2.31 38.33
C TYR A 109 4.06 1.19 38.17
N HIS A 110 4.51 -0.02 37.81
CA HIS A 110 3.64 -1.17 37.58
C HIS A 110 2.56 -0.92 36.51
N TRP A 111 2.85 -0.06 35.53
CA TRP A 111 1.97 0.15 34.38
C TRP A 111 2.13 -0.96 33.35
N PRO A 112 1.04 -1.41 32.69
CA PRO A 112 1.12 -2.40 31.63
C PRO A 112 2.01 -1.98 30.47
N ILE A 113 2.73 -2.95 29.90
CA ILE A 113 3.67 -2.75 28.79
C ILE A 113 3.37 -3.80 27.72
N PHE A 114 3.27 -3.38 26.47
CA PHE A 114 3.07 -4.29 25.35
C PHE A 114 3.92 -3.91 24.15
N VAL A 115 4.11 -4.86 23.23
CA VAL A 115 4.75 -4.68 21.92
C VAL A 115 3.83 -5.25 20.87
N VAL A 116 3.68 -4.56 19.74
CA VAL A 116 3.12 -5.14 18.52
C VAL A 116 4.27 -5.76 17.74
N GLU A 117 4.28 -7.09 17.65
CA GLU A 117 5.29 -7.81 16.89
C GLU A 117 5.04 -7.59 15.39
N PRO A 118 6.00 -7.02 14.63
CA PRO A 118 5.74 -6.50 13.29
C PRO A 118 5.38 -7.56 12.24
N ASN A 119 5.77 -8.82 12.42
CA ASN A 119 5.51 -9.85 11.41
C ASN A 119 4.12 -10.47 11.56
N SER A 120 3.70 -10.76 12.79
CA SER A 120 2.39 -11.32 13.10
C SER A 120 1.31 -10.24 13.24
N ASP A 121 1.69 -9.02 13.59
CA ASP A 121 0.82 -7.92 14.01
C ASP A 121 0.02 -8.22 15.30
N ARG A 122 0.58 -9.11 16.14
CA ARG A 122 0.04 -9.41 17.46
C ARG A 122 0.53 -8.40 18.49
N LEU A 123 -0.41 -7.86 19.26
CA LEU A 123 -0.12 -7.15 20.50
C LEU A 123 0.22 -8.18 21.57
N CYS A 124 1.48 -8.17 21.98
CA CYS A 124 2.06 -9.05 22.99
C CYS A 124 2.30 -8.31 24.29
N TRP A 125 1.76 -8.82 25.40
CA TRP A 125 1.96 -8.20 26.71
C TRP A 125 3.32 -8.60 27.29
N LEU A 126 4.18 -7.61 27.52
CA LEU A 126 5.44 -7.79 28.26
C LEU A 126 5.24 -7.69 29.77
N TYR A 127 4.20 -6.97 30.20
CA TYR A 127 3.84 -6.85 31.60
C TYR A 127 2.37 -6.41 31.74
N PRO A 128 1.58 -7.03 32.63
CA PRO A 128 1.88 -8.28 33.33
C PRO A 128 1.77 -9.50 32.39
N ASP A 129 2.53 -10.56 32.64
CA ASP A 129 2.56 -11.80 31.83
C ASP A 129 1.21 -12.53 31.76
N GLY A 130 0.27 -12.21 32.66
CA GLY A 130 -1.06 -12.82 32.71
C GLY A 130 -2.05 -12.25 31.69
N ASN A 131 -1.72 -11.15 31.01
CA ASN A 131 -2.58 -10.59 29.98
C ASN A 131 -2.52 -11.43 28.70
N LYS A 132 -3.67 -11.58 28.03
CA LYS A 132 -3.74 -12.34 26.78
C LYS A 132 -3.34 -11.48 25.60
N ASP A 133 -2.44 -12.01 24.78
CA ASP A 133 -2.05 -11.44 23.51
C ASP A 133 -3.24 -11.45 22.53
N THR A 134 -3.29 -10.45 21.66
CA THR A 134 -4.38 -10.29 20.71
C THR A 134 -3.85 -9.84 19.35
N GLN A 135 -4.40 -10.37 18.27
CA GLN A 135 -4.20 -9.82 16.94
C GLN A 135 -4.71 -8.37 16.90
N VAL A 136 -3.95 -7.40 16.39
CA VAL A 136 -4.43 -6.02 16.24
C VAL A 136 -5.46 -5.96 15.11
N GLN A 137 -6.53 -5.16 15.26
CA GLN A 137 -7.51 -5.00 14.18
C GLN A 137 -6.92 -4.27 12.97
N ASP A 138 -7.34 -4.70 11.79
CA ASP A 138 -6.96 -4.12 10.51
C ASP A 138 -7.80 -2.87 10.20
N ARG A 139 -7.26 -1.69 10.52
CA ARG A 139 -8.03 -0.42 10.50
C ARG A 139 -7.34 0.75 9.83
N ILE A 140 -6.00 0.73 9.76
CA ILE A 140 -5.25 1.81 9.12
C ILE A 140 -5.48 1.78 7.60
N THR A 141 -5.63 2.94 6.98
CA THR A 141 -5.89 3.09 5.54
C THR A 141 -4.62 3.41 4.76
N ILE A 142 -4.68 3.34 3.43
CA ILE A 142 -3.60 3.78 2.53
C ILE A 142 -3.31 5.27 2.76
N SER A 143 -4.35 6.10 2.93
CA SER A 143 -4.20 7.54 3.18
C SER A 143 -3.44 7.84 4.47
N ASP A 144 -3.74 7.10 5.54
CA ASP A 144 -3.04 7.22 6.82
C ASP A 144 -1.56 6.84 6.68
N TYR A 145 -1.30 5.73 5.99
CA TYR A 145 0.05 5.26 5.69
C TYR A 145 0.87 6.35 5.00
N LEU A 146 0.36 6.87 3.88
CA LEU A 146 1.02 7.94 3.15
C LEU A 146 1.28 9.16 4.06
N THR A 147 0.29 9.53 4.87
CA THR A 147 0.41 10.67 5.80
C THR A 147 1.53 10.47 6.82
N ILE A 148 1.61 9.30 7.47
CA ILE A 148 2.66 8.94 8.43
C ILE A 148 4.05 9.08 7.79
N PHE A 149 4.22 8.56 6.58
CA PHE A 149 5.49 8.60 5.84
C PHE A 149 5.72 9.93 5.11
N GLY A 150 4.90 10.96 5.33
CA GLY A 150 5.11 12.32 4.83
C GLY A 150 4.78 12.50 3.36
N ALA A 151 3.86 11.68 2.85
CA ALA A 151 3.27 11.79 1.53
C ALA A 151 1.78 12.13 1.63
N ARG A 152 1.21 12.59 0.52
CA ARG A 152 -0.23 12.80 0.36
C ARG A 152 -0.71 11.97 -0.81
N GLY A 153 -1.82 11.25 -0.64
CA GLY A 153 -2.50 10.54 -1.72
C GLY A 153 -3.67 11.36 -2.28
N GLU A 154 -3.87 11.31 -3.58
CA GLU A 154 -5.15 11.60 -4.22
C GLU A 154 -5.73 10.31 -4.76
N PHE A 155 -6.97 10.04 -4.36
CA PHE A 155 -7.67 8.80 -4.62
C PHE A 155 -8.80 9.09 -5.61
N SER A 156 -8.87 8.31 -6.69
CA SER A 156 -9.94 8.45 -7.67
C SER A 156 -11.06 7.49 -7.34
N GLU A 157 -12.27 8.00 -7.15
CA GLU A 157 -13.47 7.16 -7.09
C GLU A 157 -13.86 6.75 -8.51
N GLN A 158 -13.50 5.53 -8.93
CA GLN A 158 -14.02 4.97 -10.17
C GLN A 158 -15.44 4.45 -9.93
N ASN A 159 -16.43 5.32 -10.18
CA ASN A 159 -17.84 4.94 -10.18
C ASN A 159 -18.23 4.33 -11.55
N LEU A 160 -17.66 3.17 -11.87
CA LEU A 160 -18.06 2.40 -13.04
C LEU A 160 -19.43 1.74 -12.80
N PRO A 161 -20.35 1.76 -13.77
CA PRO A 161 -21.57 0.95 -13.67
C PRO A 161 -21.22 -0.53 -13.44
N PRO A 162 -21.91 -1.26 -12.55
CA PRO A 162 -21.57 -2.66 -12.23
C PRO A 162 -21.48 -3.59 -13.46
N GLN A 163 -22.31 -3.34 -14.48
CA GLN A 163 -22.28 -4.10 -15.73
C GLN A 163 -21.01 -3.86 -16.54
N LEU A 164 -20.51 -2.61 -16.57
CA LEU A 164 -19.27 -2.27 -17.27
C LEU A 164 -18.06 -2.79 -16.50
N ASP A 165 -18.05 -2.67 -15.17
CA ASP A 165 -17.02 -3.24 -14.28
C ASP A 165 -16.84 -4.75 -14.53
N GLN A 166 -17.95 -5.50 -14.57
CA GLN A 166 -17.95 -6.94 -14.87
C GLN A 166 -17.39 -7.25 -16.27
N LYS A 167 -17.82 -6.50 -17.31
CA LYS A 167 -17.33 -6.70 -18.68
C LYS A 167 -15.82 -6.43 -18.80
N LEU A 168 -15.32 -5.35 -18.18
CA LEU A 168 -13.89 -5.02 -18.18
C LEU A 168 -13.08 -6.08 -17.43
N TYR A 169 -13.60 -6.61 -16.34
CA TYR A 169 -13.00 -7.72 -15.61
C TYR A 169 -12.88 -8.98 -16.47
N GLU A 170 -13.99 -9.44 -17.08
CA GLU A 170 -14.01 -10.65 -17.91
C GLU A 170 -13.07 -10.54 -19.12
N LEU A 171 -13.02 -9.35 -19.73
CA LEU A 171 -12.15 -9.05 -20.85
C LEU A 171 -10.68 -9.01 -20.41
N GLY A 172 -10.37 -8.41 -19.26
CA GLY A 172 -9.05 -8.45 -18.65
C GLY A 172 -8.60 -9.89 -18.34
N GLU A 173 -9.47 -10.72 -17.77
CA GLU A 173 -9.20 -12.13 -17.46
C GLU A 173 -8.92 -12.94 -18.74
N ARG A 174 -9.72 -12.72 -19.79
CA ARG A 174 -9.50 -13.32 -21.13
C ARG A 174 -8.12 -12.95 -21.67
N TRP A 175 -7.73 -11.68 -21.56
CA TRP A 175 -6.44 -11.20 -22.06
C TRP A 175 -5.27 -11.71 -21.23
N ALA A 176 -5.40 -11.75 -19.90
CA ALA A 176 -4.40 -12.29 -18.98
C ALA A 176 -4.18 -13.79 -19.19
N SER A 177 -5.26 -14.56 -19.36
CA SER A 177 -5.19 -16.02 -19.57
C SER A 177 -4.55 -16.41 -20.90
N ASN A 178 -4.54 -15.49 -21.88
CA ASN A 178 -3.98 -15.70 -23.22
C ASN A 178 -2.80 -14.75 -23.50
N ALA A 179 -2.07 -14.33 -22.46
CA ALA A 179 -1.08 -13.25 -22.54
C ALA A 179 0.02 -13.47 -23.61
N LEU A 180 0.52 -14.70 -23.72
CA LEU A 180 1.56 -15.03 -24.70
C LEU A 180 1.05 -14.95 -26.15
N GLU A 181 -0.21 -15.35 -26.41
CA GLU A 181 -0.82 -15.27 -27.74
C GLU A 181 -1.14 -13.82 -28.11
N LEU A 182 -1.78 -13.07 -27.21
CA LEU A 182 -2.29 -11.73 -27.49
C LEU A 182 -1.20 -10.65 -27.45
N GLY A 183 0.02 -11.01 -27.07
CA GLY A 183 1.17 -10.11 -26.97
C GLY A 183 1.31 -9.13 -28.15
N PRO A 184 1.50 -9.60 -29.39
CA PRO A 184 1.65 -8.72 -30.55
C PRO A 184 0.41 -7.84 -30.81
N GLY A 185 -0.79 -8.39 -30.61
CA GLY A 185 -2.05 -7.66 -30.75
C GLY A 185 -2.15 -6.49 -29.78
N LEU A 186 -1.90 -6.74 -28.48
CA LEU A 186 -1.98 -5.72 -27.44
C LEU A 186 -0.92 -4.63 -27.58
N ALA A 187 0.26 -4.94 -28.14
CA ALA A 187 1.24 -3.91 -28.51
C ALA A 187 0.69 -2.97 -29.59
N THR A 188 -0.02 -3.53 -30.58
CA THR A 188 -0.62 -2.73 -31.66
C THR A 188 -1.81 -1.93 -31.15
N LEU A 189 -2.66 -2.52 -30.29
CA LEU A 189 -3.76 -1.80 -29.65
C LEU A 189 -3.25 -0.65 -28.77
N ASN A 190 -2.20 -0.87 -27.98
CA ASN A 190 -1.53 0.17 -27.20
C ASN A 190 -1.04 1.32 -28.10
N TYR A 191 -0.44 1.01 -29.24
CA TYR A 191 -0.02 2.01 -30.21
C TYR A 191 -1.21 2.83 -30.73
N LEU A 192 -2.30 2.16 -31.14
CA LEU A 192 -3.52 2.82 -31.63
C LEU A 192 -4.14 3.74 -30.57
N ALA A 193 -4.28 3.25 -29.33
CA ALA A 193 -4.81 4.03 -28.21
C ALA A 193 -3.88 5.20 -27.81
N THR A 194 -2.56 5.03 -27.95
CA THR A 194 -1.58 6.12 -27.77
C THR A 194 -1.70 7.18 -28.87
N THR A 195 -1.96 6.79 -30.11
CA THR A 195 -2.20 7.73 -31.23
C THR A 195 -3.42 8.59 -30.95
N CYS A 196 -4.55 7.97 -30.59
CA CYS A 196 -5.76 8.67 -30.15
C CYS A 196 -5.46 9.70 -29.04
N ARG A 197 -4.70 9.30 -28.00
CA ARG A 197 -4.30 10.20 -26.90
C ARG A 197 -3.48 11.39 -27.37
N LYS A 198 -2.49 11.18 -28.26
CA LYS A 198 -1.63 12.24 -28.79
C LYS A 198 -2.41 13.22 -29.65
N GLU A 199 -3.40 12.72 -30.37
CA GLU A 199 -4.25 13.49 -31.28
C GLU A 199 -5.52 14.04 -30.59
N GLN A 200 -5.69 13.77 -29.29
CA GLN A 200 -6.83 14.21 -28.48
C GLN A 200 -8.19 13.84 -29.09
N ARG A 201 -8.28 12.63 -29.64
CA ARG A 201 -9.50 12.05 -30.22
C ARG A 201 -9.72 10.63 -29.72
N LEU A 202 -10.91 10.09 -30.00
CA LEU A 202 -11.29 8.73 -29.61
C LEU A 202 -11.32 7.74 -30.77
N ASP A 203 -11.09 8.18 -32.00
CA ASP A 203 -11.03 7.36 -33.19
C ASP A 203 -9.62 7.28 -33.78
N VAL A 204 -9.32 6.18 -34.49
CA VAL A 204 -8.10 6.00 -35.26
C VAL A 204 -8.34 5.06 -36.43
N GLU A 205 -7.83 5.45 -37.60
CA GLU A 205 -7.84 4.62 -38.80
C GLU A 205 -6.66 3.65 -38.78
N LEU A 206 -6.95 2.37 -38.99
CA LEU A 206 -5.96 1.31 -39.09
C LEU A 206 -5.47 1.20 -40.53
N SER A 207 -4.17 1.11 -40.72
CA SER A 207 -3.58 0.78 -42.03
C SER A 207 -4.03 -0.61 -42.52
N ASP A 208 -4.04 -0.82 -43.84
CA ASP A 208 -4.37 -2.13 -44.45
C ASP A 208 -3.59 -3.29 -43.82
N LYS A 209 -2.33 -3.05 -43.46
CA LYS A 209 -1.48 -4.02 -42.78
C LYS A 209 -1.99 -4.34 -41.38
N GLN A 210 -2.38 -3.33 -40.59
CA GLN A 210 -2.93 -3.51 -39.24
C GLN A 210 -4.28 -4.22 -39.28
N GLN A 211 -5.13 -3.91 -40.26
CA GLN A 211 -6.41 -4.59 -40.46
C GLN A 211 -6.24 -6.10 -40.71
N GLY A 212 -5.09 -6.51 -41.28
CA GLY A 212 -4.74 -7.92 -41.49
C GLY A 212 -4.17 -8.65 -40.27
N TYR A 213 -3.93 -7.99 -39.13
CA TYR A 213 -3.34 -8.64 -37.95
C TYR A 213 -4.38 -9.50 -37.20
N ARG A 214 -4.14 -10.81 -37.12
CA ARG A 214 -5.06 -11.77 -36.51
C ARG A 214 -5.33 -11.45 -35.04
N GLU A 215 -4.28 -11.31 -34.24
CA GLU A 215 -4.38 -11.08 -32.79
C GLU A 215 -5.02 -9.73 -32.49
N LEU A 216 -4.76 -8.71 -33.31
CA LEU A 216 -5.42 -7.41 -33.16
C LEU A 216 -6.93 -7.52 -33.40
N ASN A 217 -7.36 -8.21 -34.45
CA ASN A 217 -8.80 -8.37 -34.75
C ASN A 217 -9.56 -9.10 -33.65
N LEU A 218 -8.93 -10.07 -32.95
CA LEU A 218 -9.52 -10.69 -31.76
C LEU A 218 -9.80 -9.63 -30.68
N LEU A 219 -8.79 -8.81 -30.35
CA LEU A 219 -8.91 -7.74 -29.36
C LEU A 219 -9.96 -6.70 -29.77
N LEU A 220 -10.00 -6.28 -31.04
CA LEU A 220 -11.01 -5.34 -31.54
C LEU A 220 -12.42 -5.92 -31.39
N SER A 221 -12.59 -7.21 -31.65
CA SER A 221 -13.88 -7.89 -31.48
C SER A 221 -14.29 -7.93 -30.00
N ASP A 222 -13.35 -8.19 -29.09
CA ASP A 222 -13.59 -8.15 -27.64
C ASP A 222 -14.08 -6.75 -27.19
N LEU A 223 -13.42 -5.68 -27.67
CA LEU A 223 -13.80 -4.30 -27.34
C LEU A 223 -15.21 -3.95 -27.83
N VAL A 224 -15.58 -4.44 -29.01
CA VAL A 224 -16.91 -4.24 -29.60
C VAL A 224 -17.97 -5.03 -28.83
N GLU A 225 -17.71 -6.29 -28.50
CA GLU A 225 -18.60 -7.13 -27.68
C GLU A 225 -18.83 -6.54 -26.28
N ALA A 226 -17.81 -5.90 -25.71
CA ALA A 226 -17.90 -5.22 -24.43
C ALA A 226 -18.60 -3.85 -24.48
N ASP A 227 -19.02 -3.36 -25.66
CA ASP A 227 -19.61 -2.03 -25.89
C ASP A 227 -18.68 -0.86 -25.49
N ILE A 228 -17.36 -1.07 -25.50
CA ILE A 228 -16.37 -0.04 -25.13
C ILE A 228 -15.65 0.56 -26.35
N ALA A 229 -15.85 -0.03 -27.53
CA ALA A 229 -15.46 0.57 -28.80
C ALA A 229 -16.38 0.13 -29.94
N THR A 230 -16.34 0.84 -31.06
CA THR A 230 -16.85 0.39 -32.36
C THR A 230 -15.70 0.20 -33.33
N TYR A 231 -15.88 -0.71 -34.29
CA TYR A 231 -14.92 -0.92 -35.36
C TYR A 231 -15.66 -1.09 -36.69
N ASP A 232 -15.56 -0.10 -37.57
CA ASP A 232 -16.20 -0.11 -38.90
C ASP A 232 -15.23 0.42 -39.96
N LYS A 233 -15.17 -0.26 -41.12
CA LYS A 233 -14.36 0.12 -42.29
C LYS A 233 -12.92 0.52 -41.96
N GLY A 234 -12.28 -0.21 -41.04
CA GLY A 234 -10.90 0.04 -40.64
C GLY A 234 -10.72 1.17 -39.61
N ILE A 235 -11.80 1.76 -39.11
CA ILE A 235 -11.76 2.82 -38.10
C ILE A 235 -12.19 2.23 -36.76
N LEU A 236 -11.29 2.28 -35.78
CA LEU A 236 -11.58 1.98 -34.38
C LEU A 236 -12.03 3.27 -33.69
N THR A 237 -13.13 3.25 -32.95
CA THR A 237 -13.61 4.37 -32.14
C THR A 237 -13.91 3.93 -30.71
N PHE A 238 -13.17 4.44 -29.74
CA PHE A 238 -13.41 4.19 -28.31
C PHE A 238 -14.65 4.95 -27.84
N ALA A 239 -15.43 4.35 -26.94
CA ALA A 239 -16.65 4.96 -26.41
C ALA A 239 -16.37 6.23 -25.58
N ASN A 240 -15.24 6.25 -24.86
CA ASN A 240 -14.79 7.36 -24.01
C ASN A 240 -13.29 7.24 -23.71
N GLU A 241 -12.76 8.19 -22.92
CA GLU A 241 -11.36 8.18 -22.51
C GLU A 241 -10.97 6.98 -21.65
N ASP A 242 -11.88 6.46 -20.81
CA ASP A 242 -11.60 5.30 -19.95
C ASP A 242 -11.41 4.03 -20.80
N ALA A 243 -12.25 3.82 -21.82
CA ALA A 243 -12.10 2.74 -22.78
C ALA A 243 -10.79 2.84 -23.57
N ARG A 244 -10.39 4.07 -23.95
CA ARG A 244 -9.11 4.33 -24.62
C ARG A 244 -7.94 4.04 -23.67
N ARG A 245 -7.99 4.48 -22.42
CA ARG A 245 -6.99 4.24 -21.37
C ARG A 245 -6.81 2.77 -21.05
N PHE A 246 -7.92 2.07 -20.86
CA PHE A 246 -7.98 0.62 -20.71
C PHE A 246 -7.23 -0.09 -21.85
N SER A 247 -7.58 0.26 -23.10
CA SER A 247 -6.92 -0.26 -24.32
C SER A 247 -5.45 0.18 -24.46
N ASN A 248 -5.07 1.25 -23.77
CA ASN A 248 -3.70 1.76 -23.71
C ASN A 248 -2.85 1.12 -22.60
N GLY A 249 -3.36 0.10 -21.91
CA GLY A 249 -2.59 -0.70 -20.96
C GLY A 249 -3.15 -0.72 -19.53
N GLU A 250 -4.08 0.19 -19.20
CA GLU A 250 -4.71 0.25 -17.87
C GLU A 250 -5.63 -0.95 -17.59
N TRP A 251 -5.84 -1.83 -18.58
CA TRP A 251 -6.59 -3.06 -18.40
C TRP A 251 -5.97 -4.01 -17.35
N LEU A 252 -4.63 -4.04 -17.23
CA LEU A 252 -3.95 -4.98 -16.33
C LEU A 252 -4.10 -4.56 -14.86
N GLU A 253 -3.86 -3.28 -14.56
CA GLU A 253 -4.11 -2.70 -13.23
C GLU A 253 -5.59 -2.77 -12.84
N THR A 254 -6.51 -2.55 -13.79
CA THR A 254 -7.96 -2.71 -13.59
C THR A 254 -8.30 -4.16 -13.21
N LEU A 255 -7.72 -5.14 -13.92
CA LEU A 255 -7.88 -6.56 -13.61
C LEU A 255 -7.32 -6.91 -12.23
N VAL A 256 -6.10 -6.47 -11.91
CA VAL A 256 -5.45 -6.72 -10.61
C VAL A 256 -6.29 -6.14 -9.48
N HIS A 257 -6.70 -4.88 -9.58
CA HIS A 257 -7.54 -4.23 -8.58
C HIS A 257 -8.90 -4.94 -8.39
N SER A 258 -9.55 -5.33 -9.48
CA SER A 258 -10.79 -6.11 -9.43
C SER A 258 -10.59 -7.49 -8.80
N THR A 259 -9.46 -8.13 -9.07
CA THR A 259 -9.09 -9.41 -8.45
C THR A 259 -8.82 -9.26 -6.95
N VAL A 260 -8.13 -8.19 -6.54
CA VAL A 260 -7.94 -7.84 -5.12
C VAL A 260 -9.29 -7.65 -4.43
N ARG A 261 -10.22 -6.93 -5.05
CA ARG A 261 -11.59 -6.74 -4.53
C ARG A 261 -12.29 -8.08 -4.28
N GLN A 262 -12.20 -9.03 -5.21
CA GLN A 262 -12.79 -10.36 -5.00
C GLN A 262 -12.09 -11.16 -3.90
N ILE A 263 -10.78 -11.00 -3.70
CA ILE A 263 -10.06 -11.68 -2.61
C ILE A 263 -10.47 -11.09 -1.26
N GLN A 264 -10.66 -9.77 -1.20
CA GLN A 264 -11.09 -9.05 -0.02
C GLN A 264 -12.43 -9.57 0.54
N ASP A 265 -13.36 -10.00 -0.32
CA ASP A 265 -14.65 -10.57 0.09
C ASP A 265 -14.49 -11.78 1.04
N ASP A 266 -13.44 -12.60 0.85
CA ASP A 266 -13.16 -13.79 1.65
C ASP A 266 -11.96 -13.62 2.61
N MET A 267 -11.25 -12.49 2.55
CA MET A 267 -10.01 -12.27 3.30
C MET A 267 -10.01 -10.88 3.96
N PRO A 268 -10.59 -10.76 5.16
CA PRO A 268 -10.83 -9.47 5.82
C PRO A 268 -9.55 -8.75 6.24
N THR A 269 -8.40 -9.43 6.22
CA THR A 269 -7.11 -8.79 6.45
C THR A 269 -6.76 -7.77 5.36
N ILE A 270 -7.35 -7.84 4.16
CA ILE A 270 -7.31 -6.72 3.19
C ILE A 270 -8.30 -5.65 3.66
N GLN A 271 -7.77 -4.66 4.36
CA GLN A 271 -8.58 -3.62 5.01
C GLN A 271 -8.84 -2.40 4.13
N ASP A 272 -7.99 -2.16 3.14
CA ASP A 272 -8.11 -1.02 2.24
C ASP A 272 -7.49 -1.35 0.88
N ARG A 273 -8.04 -0.78 -0.19
CA ARG A 273 -7.55 -0.93 -1.57
C ARG A 273 -7.87 0.30 -2.40
N SER A 274 -6.99 0.63 -3.34
CA SER A 274 -7.22 1.68 -4.32
C SER A 274 -6.49 1.39 -5.62
N LEU A 275 -7.03 1.94 -6.71
CA LEU A 275 -6.47 1.94 -8.05
C LEU A 275 -5.90 3.34 -8.37
N ASN A 276 -4.75 3.39 -9.05
CA ASN A 276 -4.10 4.59 -9.59
C ASN A 276 -3.98 5.74 -8.59
N VAL A 277 -3.42 5.45 -7.41
CA VAL A 277 -3.22 6.44 -6.34
C VAL A 277 -2.12 7.40 -6.74
N GLN A 278 -2.45 8.68 -6.86
CA GLN A 278 -1.46 9.73 -7.11
C GLN A 278 -0.82 10.15 -5.80
N VAL A 279 0.50 10.01 -5.69
CA VAL A 279 1.27 10.24 -4.47
C VAL A 279 2.17 11.46 -4.62
N TYR A 280 2.05 12.39 -3.68
CA TYR A 280 2.77 13.66 -3.68
C TYR A 280 3.67 13.76 -2.45
N ARG A 281 4.93 14.15 -2.64
CA ARG A 281 5.88 14.42 -1.55
C ARG A 281 6.58 15.75 -1.77
N GLN A 282 6.59 16.58 -0.73
CA GLN A 282 7.23 17.88 -0.73
C GLN A 282 8.68 17.76 -0.25
N LEU A 283 9.63 18.26 -1.05
CA LEU A 283 11.05 18.36 -0.73
C LEU A 283 11.49 19.82 -0.93
N GLY A 284 11.42 20.61 0.14
CA GLY A 284 11.62 22.06 0.06
C GLY A 284 10.56 22.69 -0.86
N ASP A 285 11.01 23.40 -1.89
CA ASP A 285 10.13 24.04 -2.89
C ASP A 285 9.74 23.12 -4.06
N ARG A 286 10.16 21.85 -4.04
CA ARG A 286 9.89 20.89 -5.12
C ARG A 286 8.90 19.84 -4.69
N GLU A 287 8.02 19.46 -5.60
CA GLU A 287 7.09 18.35 -5.44
C GLU A 287 7.53 17.16 -6.28
N VAL A 288 7.67 16.00 -5.66
CA VAL A 288 7.88 14.73 -6.35
C VAL A 288 6.53 14.02 -6.44
N ARG A 289 6.17 13.60 -7.65
CA ARG A 289 4.93 12.89 -7.94
C ARG A 289 5.22 11.45 -8.36
N ASN A 290 4.46 10.53 -7.81
CA ASN A 290 4.45 9.13 -8.19
C ASN A 290 3.01 8.65 -8.33
N GLU A 291 2.84 7.49 -8.94
CA GLU A 291 1.59 6.79 -9.07
C GLU A 291 1.79 5.37 -8.52
N LEU A 292 0.79 4.87 -7.79
CA LEU A 292 0.72 3.47 -7.38
C LEU A 292 -0.45 2.83 -8.14
N ASP A 293 -0.15 1.93 -9.07
CA ASP A 293 -1.16 1.31 -9.93
C ASP A 293 -2.21 0.61 -9.07
N VAL A 294 -1.81 -0.29 -8.17
CA VAL A 294 -2.70 -0.83 -7.14
C VAL A 294 -2.03 -0.75 -5.77
N ALA A 295 -2.70 -0.11 -4.81
CA ALA A 295 -2.26 -0.04 -3.43
C ALA A 295 -3.27 -0.72 -2.52
N THR A 296 -2.79 -1.46 -1.52
CA THR A 296 -3.63 -2.10 -0.52
C THR A 296 -2.96 -2.01 0.85
N VAL A 297 -3.74 -2.11 1.92
CA VAL A 297 -3.20 -2.42 3.26
C VAL A 297 -3.71 -3.79 3.65
N VAL A 298 -2.80 -4.66 4.07
CA VAL A 298 -3.10 -6.03 4.47
C VAL A 298 -2.41 -6.35 5.79
N ASN A 299 -3.17 -6.78 6.81
CA ASN A 299 -2.66 -7.02 8.16
C ASN A 299 -1.87 -5.81 8.71
N ASN A 300 -2.45 -4.61 8.53
CA ASN A 300 -1.81 -3.32 8.85
C ASN A 300 -0.46 -3.07 8.15
N LYS A 301 -0.22 -3.65 6.97
CA LYS A 301 1.00 -3.46 6.16
C LYS A 301 0.69 -2.97 4.76
N LEU A 302 1.38 -1.93 4.30
CA LEU A 302 1.22 -1.42 2.93
C LEU A 302 1.72 -2.44 1.91
N HIS A 303 0.91 -2.74 0.90
CA HIS A 303 1.22 -3.60 -0.23
C HIS A 303 1.03 -2.80 -1.52
N ILE A 304 2.11 -2.64 -2.29
CA ILE A 304 2.13 -1.91 -3.56
C ILE A 304 2.25 -2.90 -4.72
N ILE A 305 1.43 -2.76 -5.75
CA ILE A 305 1.51 -3.60 -6.96
C ILE A 305 1.68 -2.68 -8.17
N GLU A 306 2.79 -2.84 -8.88
CA GLU A 306 3.05 -2.21 -10.18
C GLU A 306 2.64 -3.17 -11.30
N CYS A 307 1.98 -2.66 -12.33
CA CYS A 307 1.49 -3.39 -13.48
C CYS A 307 2.24 -2.96 -14.75
N LYS A 308 2.84 -3.91 -15.48
CA LYS A 308 3.56 -3.63 -16.73
C LYS A 308 2.99 -4.40 -17.91
N THR A 309 2.44 -3.67 -18.87
CA THR A 309 1.97 -4.22 -20.16
C THR A 309 3.05 -4.21 -21.26
N LYS A 310 4.12 -3.43 -21.06
CA LYS A 310 5.29 -3.33 -21.94
C LYS A 310 6.48 -4.12 -21.38
N GLY A 311 7.35 -4.58 -22.28
CA GLY A 311 8.55 -5.32 -21.90
C GLY A 311 9.64 -4.38 -21.40
N MET A 312 10.38 -4.83 -20.38
CA MET A 312 11.41 -4.07 -19.67
C MET A 312 12.80 -4.11 -20.34
N ARG A 313 12.84 -3.94 -21.67
CA ARG A 313 14.08 -4.21 -22.44
C ARG A 313 15.24 -3.29 -22.06
N ASP A 314 14.98 -2.01 -21.77
CA ASP A 314 16.01 -1.00 -21.49
C ASP A 314 15.89 -0.37 -20.08
N ASP A 315 14.81 -0.64 -19.33
CA ASP A 315 14.42 0.07 -18.09
C ASP A 315 13.95 -0.85 -16.95
N GLY A 316 14.19 -2.17 -17.06
CA GLY A 316 13.78 -3.14 -16.03
C GLY A 316 14.43 -2.91 -14.68
N ASP A 317 15.72 -2.58 -14.69
CA ASP A 317 16.49 -2.26 -13.50
C ASP A 317 15.88 -1.06 -12.77
N ASP A 318 15.62 0.02 -13.50
CA ASP A 318 15.04 1.25 -12.97
C ASP A 318 13.62 1.01 -12.43
N THR A 319 12.83 0.15 -13.08
CA THR A 319 11.48 -0.20 -12.62
C THR A 319 11.52 -0.90 -11.27
N LEU A 320 12.40 -1.90 -11.09
CA LEU A 320 12.50 -2.66 -9.84
C LEU A 320 13.07 -1.80 -8.70
N TYR A 321 14.13 -1.02 -8.95
CA TYR A 321 14.68 -0.11 -7.93
C TYR A 321 13.70 0.99 -7.55
N LYS A 322 12.95 1.54 -8.51
CA LYS A 322 11.90 2.52 -8.22
C LYS A 322 10.81 1.91 -7.33
N LEU A 323 10.35 0.70 -7.64
CA LEU A 323 9.32 0.01 -6.87
C LEU A 323 9.77 -0.29 -5.44
N GLU A 324 10.99 -0.79 -5.27
CA GLU A 324 11.59 -1.00 -3.95
C GLU A 324 11.69 0.33 -3.17
N SER A 325 12.19 1.37 -3.82
CA SER A 325 12.31 2.69 -3.18
C SER A 325 10.96 3.24 -2.74
N LEU A 326 9.90 3.07 -3.56
CA LEU A 326 8.54 3.45 -3.19
C LEU A 326 8.00 2.65 -2.00
N ARG A 327 8.22 1.33 -1.98
CA ARG A 327 7.86 0.46 -0.84
C ARG A 327 8.42 1.00 0.47
N ASP A 328 9.74 1.22 0.50
CA ASP A 328 10.44 1.62 1.72
C ASP A 328 10.07 3.06 2.14
N LEU A 329 9.96 3.97 1.17
CA LEU A 329 9.65 5.38 1.43
C LEU A 329 8.21 5.64 1.84
N LEU A 330 7.26 4.82 1.41
CA LEU A 330 5.82 5.05 1.62
C LEU A 330 5.19 4.16 2.68
N GLY A 331 5.82 3.03 3.02
CA GLY A 331 5.25 2.09 4.00
C GLY A 331 6.24 1.49 4.99
N GLY A 332 7.50 1.94 4.97
CA GLY A 332 8.50 1.55 5.96
C GLY A 332 8.94 0.10 5.84
N LEU A 333 9.40 -0.47 6.95
CA LEU A 333 10.08 -1.76 7.01
C LEU A 333 9.13 -2.96 6.81
N GLN A 334 7.83 -2.77 7.04
CA GLN A 334 6.84 -3.85 6.91
C GLN A 334 6.12 -3.83 5.55
N ALA A 335 6.34 -2.80 4.73
CA ALA A 335 5.71 -2.72 3.43
C ALA A 335 6.23 -3.80 2.48
N ARG A 336 5.37 -4.19 1.55
CA ARG A 336 5.66 -5.22 0.54
C ARG A 336 5.32 -4.68 -0.84
N ALA A 337 6.03 -5.14 -1.85
CA ALA A 337 5.76 -4.75 -3.22
C ALA A 337 5.81 -5.93 -4.19
N MET A 338 5.03 -5.82 -5.26
CA MET A 338 4.90 -6.81 -6.31
C MET A 338 4.93 -6.14 -7.68
N LEU A 339 5.56 -6.79 -8.66
CA LEU A 339 5.45 -6.46 -10.07
C LEU A 339 4.61 -7.53 -10.78
N VAL A 340 3.51 -7.12 -11.40
CA VAL A 340 2.70 -7.94 -12.30
C VAL A 340 3.07 -7.57 -13.73
N SER A 341 3.63 -8.51 -14.48
CA SER A 341 4.10 -8.26 -15.84
C SER A 341 3.37 -9.12 -16.87
N PHE A 342 2.82 -8.44 -17.87
CA PHE A 342 2.22 -9.07 -19.05
C PHE A 342 3.26 -9.64 -20.01
N ARG A 343 4.51 -9.17 -19.95
CA ARG A 343 5.58 -9.62 -20.84
C ARG A 343 6.52 -10.55 -20.10
N PRO A 344 7.18 -11.49 -20.81
CA PRO A 344 8.21 -12.32 -20.21
C PRO A 344 9.28 -11.46 -19.54
N LEU A 345 9.60 -11.82 -18.30
CA LEU A 345 10.66 -11.21 -17.49
C LEU A 345 12.00 -11.85 -17.87
N ARG A 346 13.08 -11.06 -17.94
CA ARG A 346 14.41 -11.64 -18.18
C ARG A 346 14.91 -12.28 -16.89
N HIS A 347 15.77 -13.29 -16.99
CA HIS A 347 16.35 -13.95 -15.83
C HIS A 347 17.02 -12.97 -14.85
N ASN A 348 17.73 -11.96 -15.37
CA ASN A 348 18.36 -10.92 -14.55
C ASN A 348 17.33 -10.10 -13.75
N ASP A 349 16.16 -9.79 -14.33
CA ASP A 349 15.10 -9.05 -13.65
C ASP A 349 14.47 -9.91 -12.55
N ILE A 350 14.34 -11.23 -12.78
CA ILE A 350 13.83 -12.19 -11.81
C ILE A 350 14.78 -12.31 -10.61
N THR A 351 16.07 -12.55 -10.86
CA THR A 351 17.09 -12.61 -9.79
C THR A 351 17.15 -11.32 -9.00
N ARG A 352 16.97 -10.17 -9.67
CA ARG A 352 16.98 -8.88 -9.00
C ARG A 352 15.75 -8.64 -8.14
N ALA A 353 14.56 -9.00 -8.64
CA ALA A 353 13.35 -8.92 -7.83
C ALA A 353 13.47 -9.77 -6.57
N GLU A 354 14.06 -10.98 -6.67
CA GLU A 354 14.35 -11.83 -5.52
C GLU A 354 15.32 -11.16 -4.52
N ASP A 355 16.42 -10.58 -5.01
CA ASP A 355 17.42 -9.86 -4.19
C ASP A 355 16.79 -8.67 -3.43
N LEU A 356 15.90 -7.93 -4.08
CA LEU A 356 15.19 -6.78 -3.50
C LEU A 356 13.95 -7.18 -2.66
N GLY A 357 13.61 -8.47 -2.60
CA GLY A 357 12.41 -8.96 -1.91
C GLY A 357 11.09 -8.48 -2.55
N LEU A 358 11.08 -8.29 -3.87
CA LEU A 358 9.90 -7.95 -4.66
C LEU A 358 9.23 -9.22 -5.19
N ALA A 359 7.93 -9.35 -5.00
CA ALA A 359 7.17 -10.45 -5.59
C ALA A 359 6.95 -10.23 -7.09
N LEU A 360 6.85 -11.32 -7.86
CA LEU A 360 6.62 -11.27 -9.30
C LEU A 360 5.41 -12.13 -9.67
N ILE A 361 4.64 -11.67 -10.66
CA ILE A 361 3.69 -12.49 -11.41
C ILE A 361 3.98 -12.26 -12.89
N GLY A 362 4.47 -13.28 -13.57
CA GLY A 362 4.77 -13.25 -15.01
C GLY A 362 3.60 -13.69 -15.89
N PRO A 363 3.76 -13.64 -17.22
CA PRO A 363 2.70 -14.02 -18.17
C PRO A 363 2.22 -15.46 -18.03
N ASP A 364 3.09 -16.38 -17.60
CA ASP A 364 2.74 -17.79 -17.42
C ASP A 364 1.82 -18.01 -16.19
N GLU A 365 1.89 -17.10 -15.22
CA GLU A 365 1.16 -17.11 -13.95
C GLU A 365 -0.12 -16.25 -14.00
N LEU A 366 -0.27 -15.39 -15.01
CA LEU A 366 -1.40 -14.46 -15.14
C LEU A 366 -2.76 -15.17 -15.23
N LYS A 367 -2.82 -16.37 -15.81
CA LYS A 367 -4.03 -17.21 -15.81
C LYS A 367 -4.48 -17.62 -14.40
N ASP A 368 -3.56 -17.64 -13.44
CA ASP A 368 -3.77 -18.02 -12.05
C ASP A 368 -3.63 -16.79 -11.10
N LEU A 369 -3.77 -15.56 -11.64
CA LEU A 369 -3.54 -14.29 -10.95
C LEU A 369 -4.18 -14.23 -9.55
N LYS A 370 -5.45 -14.63 -9.43
CA LYS A 370 -6.19 -14.62 -8.16
C LYS A 370 -5.52 -15.49 -7.10
N THR A 371 -5.02 -16.66 -7.49
CA THR A 371 -4.34 -17.61 -6.59
C THR A 371 -3.01 -17.03 -6.11
N HIS A 372 -2.20 -16.50 -7.02
CA HIS A 372 -0.90 -15.90 -6.68
C HIS A 372 -1.05 -14.68 -5.77
N LEU A 373 -1.99 -13.77 -6.07
CA LEU A 373 -2.31 -12.63 -5.21
C LEU A 373 -2.79 -13.08 -3.83
N LYS A 374 -3.71 -14.04 -3.76
CA LYS A 374 -4.22 -14.57 -2.49
C LYS A 374 -3.10 -15.14 -1.62
N ASN A 375 -2.19 -15.92 -2.21
CA ASN A 375 -1.04 -16.47 -1.49
C ASN A 375 -0.10 -15.38 -0.98
N TRP A 376 0.17 -14.36 -1.79
CA TRP A 376 1.02 -13.24 -1.40
C TRP A 376 0.43 -12.45 -0.23
N PHE A 377 -0.87 -12.18 -0.26
CA PHE A 377 -1.56 -11.50 0.84
C PHE A 377 -1.69 -12.37 2.09
N ALA A 378 -1.93 -13.68 1.96
CA ALA A 378 -1.96 -14.59 3.10
C ALA A 378 -0.62 -14.61 3.86
N ALA A 379 0.50 -14.49 3.14
CA ALA A 379 1.82 -14.36 3.74
C ALA A 379 2.03 -13.06 4.55
N ALA A 380 1.10 -12.10 4.50
CA ALA A 380 1.13 -10.92 5.36
C ALA A 380 0.78 -11.24 6.83
N GLY A 381 0.18 -12.42 7.11
CA GLY A 381 -0.28 -12.81 8.43
C GLY A 381 -1.66 -12.25 8.77
N GLY A 382 -1.97 -12.13 10.07
CA GLY A 382 -3.19 -11.51 10.58
C GLY A 382 -4.38 -12.45 10.79
N SER A 383 -4.24 -13.73 10.45
CA SER A 383 -5.22 -14.74 10.87
C SER A 383 -5.04 -15.02 12.36
N GLU A 384 -6.13 -14.95 13.13
CA GLU A 384 -6.14 -15.55 14.46
C GLU A 384 -5.90 -17.05 14.29
N GLU A 385 -4.83 -17.59 14.87
CA GLU A 385 -4.70 -19.04 15.04
C GLU A 385 -5.97 -19.49 15.78
N ILE A 386 -6.83 -20.24 15.08
CA ILE A 386 -8.08 -20.80 15.60
C ILE A 386 -7.80 -21.79 16.74
#